data_AF-A0A1M6HEX3-F1
#
_entry.id   AF-A0A1M6HEX3-F1
#
_cell.length_a   1.000
_cell.length_b   1.000
_cell.length_c   1.000
_cell.angle_alpha   90.00
_cell.angle_beta   90.00
_cell.angle_gamma   90.00
#
_symmetry.space_group_name_H-M   'P 1'
#
loop_
_entity.id
_entity.type
_entity.pdbx_description
1 polymer ?
#
loop_
_entity_poly.entity_id
_entity_poly.type
_entity_poly.pdbx_seq_one_letter_code
_entity_poly.pdbx_strand_id
1 'polypeptide(L)' 'MNPRIQKVMGEIEKTKTKIAEFQARLRELERQKTELENAEIVAIFRKEKMTEDEFARFVSAMSAKSVPNKEDNHEE' A
#
# COMPACT_ATOMS: atom_id res chain seq x y z
N MET A 1 -34.25 19.83 19.81
CA MET A 1 -33.49 18.59 19.58
C MET A 1 -32.89 18.14 20.91
N ASN A 2 -32.88 16.83 21.21
CA ASN A 2 -32.40 16.33 22.51
C ASN A 2 -30.88 16.62 22.67
N PRO A 3 -30.44 17.28 23.76
CA PRO A 3 -29.01 17.59 23.99
C PRO A 3 -28.09 16.36 23.99
N ARG A 4 -28.59 15.20 24.40
CA ARG A 4 -27.84 13.94 24.34
C ARG A 4 -27.59 13.50 22.89
N ILE A 5 -28.58 13.68 22.02
CA ILE A 5 -28.45 13.38 20.59
C ILE A 5 -27.39 14.29 19.95
N GLN A 6 -27.40 15.59 20.26
CA GLN A 6 -26.40 16.52 19.73
C GLN A 6 -24.98 16.15 20.16
N LYS A 7 -24.80 15.73 21.42
CA LYS A 7 -23.50 15.25 21.93
C LYS A 7 -23.02 14.02 21.17
N VAL A 8 -23.88 13.01 21.00
CA VAL A 8 -23.55 11.79 20.26
C VAL A 8 -23.21 12.10 18.80
N MET A 9 -23.95 13.00 18.14
CA MET A 9 -23.62 13.44 16.78
C MET A 9 -22.23 14.08 16.69
N GLY A 10 -21.86 14.92 17.66
CA GLY A 10 -20.52 15.51 17.72
C GLY A 10 -19.41 14.47 17.92
N GLU A 11 -19.65 13.43 18.72
CA GLU A 11 -18.71 12.32 18.92
C GLU A 11 -18.57 11.45 17.66
N ILE A 12 -19.67 11.21 16.95
CA ILE A 12 -19.68 10.51 15.65
C ILE A 12 -18.82 11.26 14.64
N GLU A 13 -19.02 12.57 14.48
CA GLU A 13 -18.26 13.36 13.51
C GLU A 13 -16.77 13.40 13.84
N LYS A 14 -16.41 13.60 15.12
CA LYS A 14 -15.00 13.51 15.55
C LYS A 14 -14.38 12.15 15.25
N THR A 15 -15.14 11.08 15.46
CA THR A 15 -14.68 9.71 15.19
C THR A 15 -14.46 9.51 13.69
N LYS A 16 -15.38 9.96 12.84
CA LYS A 16 -15.24 9.91 11.37
C LYS A 16 -14.02 10.68 10.89
N THR A 17 -13.78 11.90 11.40
CA THR A 17 -12.59 12.68 11.08
C THR A 17 -11.32 11.90 11.42
N LYS A 18 -11.26 11.33 12.63
CA LYS A 18 -10.09 10.56 13.07
C LYS A 18 -9.88 9.27 12.25
N ILE A 19 -10.94 8.61 11.82
CA ILE A 19 -10.86 7.47 10.90
C ILE A 19 -10.24 7.91 9.56
N ALA A 20 -10.69 9.04 8.99
CA ALA A 20 -10.16 9.54 7.74
C ALA A 20 -8.66 9.90 7.84
N GLU A 21 -8.26 10.52 8.95
CA GLU A 21 -6.84 10.80 9.25
C GLU A 21 -6.00 9.52 9.32
N PHE A 22 -6.47 8.49 10.03
CA PHE A 22 -5.76 7.22 10.11
C PHE A 22 -5.70 6.48 8.79
N GLN A 23 -6.75 6.52 7.98
CA GLN A 23 -6.74 5.94 6.63
C GLN A 23 -5.75 6.66 5.70
N ALA A 24 -5.65 7.98 5.79
CA ALA A 24 -4.63 8.73 5.05
C ALA A 24 -3.22 8.37 5.50
N ARG A 25 -2.99 8.26 6.81
CA ARG A 25 -1.69 7.84 7.36
C ARG A 25 -1.32 6.42 6.94
N LEU A 26 -2.30 5.51 6.92
CA LEU A 26 -2.08 4.12 6.47
C LEU A 26 -1.58 4.08 5.03
N ARG A 27 -2.26 4.78 4.12
CA ARG A 27 -1.84 4.85 2.70
C ARG A 27 -0.41 5.39 2.54
N GLU A 28 -0.05 6.39 3.33
CA GLU A 28 1.31 6.93 3.30
C GLU A 28 2.35 5.93 3.83
N LEU A 29 2.03 5.19 4.88
CA LEU A 29 2.91 4.14 5.41
C LEU A 29 3.09 2.99 4.42
N GLU A 30 2.02 2.59 3.74
CA GLU A 30 2.06 1.57 2.68
C GLU A 30 2.95 2.03 1.52
N ARG A 31 2.82 3.30 1.09
CA ARG A 31 3.69 3.90 0.07
C ARG A 31 5.16 3.89 0.49
N GLN A 32 5.44 4.36 1.71
CA GLN A 32 6.80 4.40 2.26
C GLN A 32 7.42 2.99 2.35
N LYS A 33 6.63 2.00 2.78
CA LYS A 33 7.07 0.60 2.79
C LYS A 33 7.48 0.14 1.40
N THR A 34 6.64 0.36 0.38
CA THR A 34 6.96 -0.02 -1.00
C THR A 34 8.20 0.68 -1.53
N GLU A 35 8.37 1.98 -1.24
CA GLU A 35 9.56 2.73 -1.65
C GLU A 35 10.85 2.19 -1.00
N LEU A 36 10.79 1.81 0.27
CA LEU A 36 11.92 1.18 0.97
C LEU A 36 12.25 -0.20 0.40
N GLU A 37 11.24 -1.05 0.17
CA GLU A 37 11.43 -2.37 -0.45
C GLU A 37 12.08 -2.23 -1.84
N ASN A 38 11.63 -1.27 -2.66
CA ASN A 38 12.23 -0.99 -3.97
C ASN A 38 13.69 -0.53 -3.84
N ALA A 39 14.00 0.31 -2.85
CA ALA A 39 15.36 0.76 -2.60
C ALA A 39 16.27 -0.38 -2.15
N GLU A 40 15.79 -1.29 -1.30
CA GLU A 40 16.52 -2.48 -0.85
C GLU A 40 16.81 -3.43 -2.01
N ILE A 41 15.84 -3.67 -2.89
CA ILE A 41 16.02 -4.47 -4.11
C ILE A 41 17.20 -3.90 -4.92
N VAL A 42 17.19 -2.60 -5.22
CA VAL A 42 18.27 -1.94 -5.98
C VAL A 42 19.61 -2.01 -5.24
N ALA A 43 19.62 -1.85 -3.92
CA ALA A 43 20.84 -1.91 -3.11
C ALA A 43 21.50 -3.30 -3.13
N ILE A 44 20.70 -4.37 -3.02
CA ILE A 44 21.18 -5.75 -3.12
C ILE A 44 21.83 -5.98 -4.48
N PHE A 45 21.19 -5.58 -5.57
CA PHE A 45 21.73 -5.79 -6.91
C PHE A 45 23.02 -5.01 -7.20
N ARG A 46 23.13 -3.76 -6.69
CA ARG A 46 24.39 -2.99 -6.76
C ARG A 46 25.52 -3.69 -6.01
N LYS A 47 25.22 -4.27 -4.83
CA LYS A 47 26.20 -5.01 -4.02
C LYS A 47 26.67 -6.28 -4.74
N GLU A 48 25.77 -6.99 -5.41
CA GLU A 48 26.07 -8.20 -6.19
C GLU A 48 26.74 -7.90 -7.55
N LYS A 49 27.01 -6.62 -7.87
CA LYS A 49 27.60 -6.16 -9.15
C LYS A 49 26.84 -6.62 -10.39
N MET A 50 25.55 -6.85 -10.25
CA MET A 50 24.70 -7.24 -11.36
C MET A 50 24.51 -6.05 -12.30
N THR A 51 24.60 -6.28 -13.60
CA THR A 51 24.41 -5.24 -14.62
C THR A 51 22.92 -4.91 -14.81
N GLU A 52 22.63 -3.73 -15.35
CA GLU A 52 21.25 -3.31 -15.64
C GLU A 52 20.55 -4.27 -16.62
N ASP A 53 21.29 -4.83 -17.59
CA ASP A 53 20.78 -5.81 -18.54
C ASP A 53 20.41 -7.14 -17.87
N GLU A 54 21.23 -7.63 -16.94
CA GLU A 54 20.93 -8.81 -16.14
C GLU A 54 19.69 -8.60 -15.26
N PHE A 55 19.49 -7.38 -14.76
CA PHE A 55 18.30 -7.02 -13.99
C PHE A 55 17.05 -7.02 -14.85
N ALA A 56 17.10 -6.37 -16.01
CA ALA A 56 15.98 -6.35 -16.95
C ALA A 56 15.59 -7.77 -17.40
N ARG A 57 16.58 -8.64 -17.63
CA ARG A 57 16.35 -10.06 -17.98
C ARG A 57 15.76 -10.84 -16.80
N PHE A 58 16.24 -10.62 -15.58
CA PHE A 58 15.70 -11.25 -14.37
C PHE A 58 14.24 -10.86 -14.12
N VAL A 59 13.93 -9.57 -14.17
CA VAL A 59 12.56 -9.05 -14.01
C VAL A 59 11.64 -9.59 -15.11
N SER A 60 12.09 -9.58 -16.36
CA SER A 60 11.33 -10.10 -17.51
C SER A 60 11.04 -11.60 -17.39
N ALA A 61 11.99 -12.39 -16.88
CA ALA A 61 11.81 -13.82 -16.63
C ALA A 61 10.85 -14.10 -15.45
N MET A 62 10.82 -13.22 -14.44
CA MET A 62 9.89 -13.29 -13.31
C MET A 62 8.46 -12.91 -13.72
N SER A 63 8.29 -11.83 -14.50
CA SER A 63 6.98 -11.38 -14.99
C SER A 63 6.38 -12.35 -16.01
N ALA A 64 7.19 -13.00 -16.84
CA ALA A 64 6.71 -14.04 -17.76
C ALA A 64 6.22 -15.31 -17.04
N LYS A 65 6.65 -15.53 -15.79
CA LYS A 65 6.16 -16.64 -14.94
C LYS A 65 4.91 -16.29 -14.15
N SER A 66 4.48 -15.04 -14.11
CA SER A 66 3.35 -14.59 -13.31
C SER A 66 2.31 -13.84 -14.16
N VAL A 67 1.26 -14.56 -14.60
CA VAL A 67 -0.16 -14.14 -14.83
C VAL A 67 -0.86 -15.22 -15.70
N PRO A 68 -2.17 -15.56 -15.53
CA PRO A 68 -3.24 -14.90 -14.73
C PRO A 68 -3.86 -15.83 -13.64
N ASN A 69 -4.68 -15.41 -12.66
CA ASN A 69 -5.78 -14.46 -12.71
C ASN A 69 -6.12 -13.91 -11.30
N LYS A 70 -6.50 -12.63 -11.22
CA LYS A 70 -7.33 -12.13 -10.11
C LYS A 70 -8.78 -12.39 -10.50
N GLU A 71 -9.43 -13.33 -9.85
CA GLU A 71 -10.90 -13.31 -9.74
C GLU A 71 -11.22 -12.59 -8.43
N ASP A 72 -11.44 -11.28 -8.54
CA ASP A 72 -12.18 -10.51 -7.55
C ASP A 72 -13.63 -11.02 -7.58
N ASN A 73 -13.99 -11.91 -6.66
CA ASN A 73 -15.38 -12.20 -6.31
C ASN A 73 -15.51 -12.14 -4.79
N HIS A 74 -15.72 -10.93 -4.27
CA HIS A 74 -16.48 -10.73 -3.05
C HIS A 74 -17.57 -9.70 -3.35
N GLU A 75 -18.65 -10.20 -3.96
CA GLU A 75 -19.98 -9.61 -3.82
C GLU A 75 -20.68 -10.24 -2.59
N GLU A 76 -21.41 -9.37 -1.88
CA GLU A 76 -22.26 -9.54 -0.67
C GLU A 76 -21.59 -9.73 0.71
#